data_AF-A0A951BEE4-F1
#
_entry.id   AF-A0A951BEE4-F1
#
_cell.length_a   1.000
_cell.length_b   1.000
_cell.length_c   1.000
_cell.angle_alpha   90.00
_cell.angle_beta   90.00
_cell.angle_gamma   90.00
#
_symmetry.space_group_name_H-M   'P 1'
#
loop_
_entity.id
_entity.type
_entity.pdbx_description
1 polymer ?
#
loop_
_entity_poly.entity_id
_entity_poly.type
_entity_poly.pdbx_seq_one_letter_code
_entity_poly.pdbx_strand_id
1 'polypeptide(L)'
;MAFSAVMSIVWFFAMSGAARFAPAVHLFGLLGGLTGVLVGRRASARERRHLALTTLIDELRRDASILADPQYAPSKETPRPRVYPRLPVSATDAALALGALAERGDDELLRRLHNWRDEVNGFNRRLELTEFLGFSSGNPTEIADFERALHRGDGYLHQIRRDLRELWDYLAVNYQVTSENQVTSES
;
A
#
# COMPACT_ATOMS: atom_id res chain seq x y z
N MET A 1 21.63 -31.00 39.23
CA MET A 1 22.12 -29.66 38.83
C MET A 1 23.38 -29.22 39.57
N ALA A 2 23.54 -29.51 40.87
CA ALA A 2 24.73 -29.09 41.63
C ALA A 2 26.08 -29.67 41.13
N PHE A 3 26.10 -30.92 40.64
CA PHE A 3 27.32 -31.57 40.15
C PHE A 3 27.92 -30.90 38.90
N SER A 4 27.06 -30.39 38.01
CA SER A 4 27.48 -29.65 36.81
C SER A 4 28.07 -28.27 37.16
N ALA A 5 27.51 -27.60 38.17
CA ALA A 5 28.03 -26.32 38.66
C ALA A 5 29.41 -26.47 39.31
N VAL A 6 29.59 -27.48 40.15
CA VAL A 6 30.89 -27.76 40.80
C VAL A 6 31.95 -28.14 39.76
N MET A 7 31.61 -28.97 38.78
CA MET A 7 32.55 -29.36 37.72
C MET A 7 32.96 -28.18 36.83
N SER A 8 32.03 -27.24 36.58
CA SER A 8 32.31 -26.02 35.81
C SER A 8 33.23 -25.07 36.58
N ILE A 9 33.08 -24.97 37.90
CA ILE A 9 33.94 -24.15 38.76
C ILE A 9 35.35 -24.75 38.83
N VAL A 10 35.47 -26.06 39.03
CA VAL A 10 36.78 -26.74 39.06
C VAL A 10 37.51 -26.62 37.72
N TRP A 11 36.80 -26.74 36.60
CA TRP A 11 37.35 -26.56 35.25
C TRP A 11 37.84 -25.13 34.99
N PHE A 12 37.12 -24.12 35.51
CA PHE A 12 37.47 -22.71 35.37
C PHE A 12 38.75 -22.33 36.11
N PHE A 13 39.01 -22.96 37.26
CA PHE A 13 40.24 -22.75 38.04
C PHE A 13 41.41 -23.65 37.59
N ALA A 14 41.14 -24.81 36.96
CA ALA A 14 42.15 -25.74 36.50
C ALA A 14 42.83 -25.36 35.18
N MET A 15 42.22 -24.49 34.35
CA MET A 15 42.79 -24.06 33.07
C MET A 15 43.41 -22.66 33.14
N SER A 16 44.74 -22.59 32.96
CA SER A 16 45.48 -21.35 32.73
C SER A 16 45.59 -21.04 31.22
N GLY A 17 45.33 -19.79 30.83
CA GLY A 17 45.51 -19.30 29.46
C GLY A 17 44.19 -19.04 28.69
N ALA A 18 44.28 -18.81 27.38
CA ALA A 18 43.17 -18.38 26.51
C ALA A 18 41.97 -19.35 26.48
N ALA A 19 42.15 -20.61 26.89
CA ALA A 19 41.13 -21.65 26.90
C ALA A 19 39.97 -21.41 27.89
N ARG A 20 40.16 -20.59 28.93
CA ARG A 20 39.09 -20.18 29.87
C ARG A 20 38.00 -19.31 29.22
N PHE A 21 38.32 -18.68 28.09
CA PHE A 21 37.39 -17.83 27.35
C PHE A 21 36.59 -18.58 26.28
N ALA A 22 36.92 -19.85 25.99
CA ALA A 22 36.23 -20.64 24.96
C ALA A 22 34.69 -20.69 25.17
N PRO A 23 34.14 -20.87 26.38
CA PRO A 23 32.69 -20.86 26.59
C PRO A 23 32.06 -19.48 26.32
N ALA A 24 32.77 -18.41 26.70
CA ALA A 24 32.31 -17.03 26.48
C ALA A 24 32.29 -16.69 24.99
N VAL A 25 33.32 -17.06 24.24
CA VAL A 25 33.41 -16.83 22.78
C VAL A 25 32.31 -17.60 22.04
N HIS A 26 31.98 -18.83 22.43
CA HIS A 26 30.85 -19.56 21.86
C HIS A 26 29.50 -18.88 22.14
N LEU A 27 29.29 -18.37 23.35
CA LEU A 27 28.08 -17.63 23.69
C LEU A 27 27.97 -16.32 22.90
N PHE A 28 29.06 -15.57 22.75
CA PHE A 28 29.11 -14.36 21.92
C PHE A 28 28.90 -14.66 20.43
N GLY A 29 29.41 -15.79 19.92
CA GLY A 29 29.16 -16.25 18.56
C GLY A 29 27.68 -16.56 18.31
N LEU A 30 27.01 -17.24 19.25
CA LEU A 30 25.58 -17.53 19.18
C LEU A 30 24.73 -16.24 19.27
N LEU A 31 25.08 -15.33 20.19
CA LEU A 31 24.40 -14.04 20.32
C LEU A 31 24.63 -13.15 19.09
N GLY A 32 25.84 -13.14 18.54
CA GLY A 32 26.17 -12.44 17.30
C GLY A 32 25.37 -12.99 16.11
N GLY A 33 25.28 -14.31 15.98
CA GLY A 33 24.48 -14.98 14.96
C GLY A 33 22.98 -14.65 15.09
N LEU A 34 22.42 -14.75 16.31
CA LEU A 34 21.02 -14.43 16.59
C LEU A 34 20.71 -12.94 16.31
N THR A 35 21.61 -12.06 16.73
CA THR A 35 21.48 -10.62 16.51
C THR A 35 21.55 -10.29 15.02
N GLY A 36 22.47 -10.92 14.27
CA GLY A 36 22.58 -10.76 12.82
C GLY A 36 21.30 -11.17 12.09
N VAL A 37 20.68 -12.29 12.46
CA VAL A 37 19.39 -12.72 11.90
C VAL A 37 18.28 -11.73 12.23
N LEU A 38 18.21 -11.23 13.47
CA LEU A 38 17.20 -10.26 13.87
C LEU A 38 17.36 -8.91 13.16
N VAL A 39 18.60 -8.45 12.95
CA VAL A 39 18.91 -7.25 12.17
C VAL A 39 18.50 -7.43 10.71
N GLY A 40 18.88 -8.55 10.08
CA GLY A 40 18.49 -8.86 8.70
C GLY A 40 16.98 -8.94 8.51
N ARG A 41 16.25 -9.54 9.47
CA ARG A 41 14.78 -9.59 9.46
C ARG A 41 14.16 -8.19 9.56
N ARG A 42 14.68 -7.32 10.44
CA ARG A 42 14.19 -5.94 10.56
C ARG A 42 14.50 -5.11 9.32
N ALA A 43 15.68 -5.26 8.74
CA ALA A 43 16.04 -4.57 7.51
C ALA A 43 15.14 -5.00 6.35
N SER A 44 14.89 -6.31 6.18
CA SER A 44 13.99 -6.82 5.15
C SER A 44 12.53 -6.38 5.35
N ALA A 45 12.04 -6.32 6.59
CA ALA A 45 10.70 -5.82 6.89
C ALA A 45 10.55 -4.34 6.52
N ARG A 46 11.54 -3.50 6.88
CA ARG A 46 11.57 -2.08 6.51
C ARG A 46 11.61 -1.87 5.00
N GLU A 47 12.42 -2.66 4.30
CA GLU A 47 12.52 -2.57 2.84
C GLU A 47 11.18 -2.93 2.16
N ARG A 48 10.54 -4.02 2.59
CA ARG A 48 9.21 -4.41 2.08
C ARG A 48 8.16 -3.35 2.34
N ARG A 49 8.16 -2.76 3.55
CA ARG A 49 7.28 -1.65 3.92
C ARG A 49 7.51 -0.45 3.01
N HIS A 50 8.76 -0.05 2.81
CA HIS A 50 9.11 1.06 1.95
C HIS A 50 8.65 0.85 0.50
N LEU A 51 8.96 -0.31 -0.09
CA LEU A 51 8.54 -0.68 -1.44
C LEU A 51 7.01 -0.74 -1.58
N ALA A 52 6.30 -1.22 -0.57
CA ALA A 52 4.84 -1.23 -0.58
C ALA A 52 4.26 0.19 -0.59
N LEU A 53 4.81 1.09 0.25
CA LEU A 53 4.37 2.48 0.31
C LEU A 53 4.67 3.23 -1.00
N THR A 54 5.88 3.07 -1.57
CA THR A 54 6.23 3.74 -2.83
C THR A 54 5.35 3.26 -3.99
N THR A 55 5.16 1.95 -4.11
CA THR A 55 4.29 1.36 -5.14
C THR A 55 2.83 1.81 -4.99
N LEU A 56 2.34 1.89 -3.75
CA LEU A 56 1.01 2.41 -3.45
C LEU A 56 0.87 3.88 -3.87
N ILE A 57 1.84 4.73 -3.55
CA ILE A 57 1.83 6.16 -3.91
C ILE A 57 1.81 6.32 -5.44
N ASP A 58 2.59 5.52 -6.16
CA ASP A 58 2.61 5.55 -7.63
C ASP A 58 1.28 5.09 -8.24
N GLU A 59 0.61 4.09 -7.65
CA GLU A 59 -0.74 3.68 -8.05
C GLU A 59 -1.75 4.82 -7.82
N LEU A 60 -1.77 5.43 -6.63
CA LEU A 60 -2.67 6.54 -6.33
C LEU A 60 -2.44 7.77 -7.22
N ARG A 61 -1.18 8.05 -7.60
CA ARG A 61 -0.84 9.09 -8.57
C ARG A 61 -1.38 8.76 -9.95
N ARG A 62 -1.29 7.49 -10.36
CA ARG A 62 -1.87 7.01 -11.62
C ARG A 62 -3.39 7.12 -11.58
N ASP A 63 -4.03 6.77 -10.48
CA ASP A 63 -5.48 6.92 -10.30
C ASP A 63 -5.91 8.38 -10.41
N ALA A 64 -5.15 9.31 -9.81
CA ALA A 64 -5.38 10.74 -9.96
C ALA A 64 -5.31 11.17 -11.43
N SER A 65 -4.33 10.65 -12.19
CA SER A 65 -4.20 10.94 -13.62
C SER A 65 -5.35 10.37 -14.45
N ILE A 66 -5.82 9.16 -14.14
CA ILE A 66 -6.96 8.51 -14.80
C ILE A 66 -8.24 9.29 -14.51
N LEU A 67 -8.45 9.72 -13.26
CA LEU A 67 -9.62 10.52 -12.88
C LEU A 67 -9.60 11.93 -13.51
N ALA A 68 -8.46 12.40 -13.99
CA ALA A 68 -8.32 13.65 -14.74
C ALA A 68 -8.50 13.47 -16.26
N ASP A 69 -8.72 12.24 -16.74
CA ASP A 69 -8.89 11.95 -18.17
C ASP A 69 -10.10 12.70 -18.75
N PRO A 70 -9.98 13.34 -19.94
CA PRO A 70 -11.08 14.01 -20.63
C PRO A 70 -12.33 13.14 -20.85
N GLN A 71 -12.22 11.81 -20.85
CA GLN A 71 -13.36 10.90 -20.96
C GLN A 71 -14.31 11.02 -19.75
N TYR A 72 -13.82 11.47 -18.60
CA TYR A 72 -14.63 11.83 -17.43
C TYR A 72 -15.14 13.26 -17.46
N ALA A 73 -14.96 14.02 -18.54
CA ALA A 73 -15.59 15.32 -18.70
C ALA A 73 -17.06 15.16 -19.10
N PRO A 74 -17.97 15.98 -18.56
CA PRO A 74 -19.38 15.94 -18.94
C PRO A 74 -19.51 16.22 -20.45
N SER A 75 -20.20 15.31 -21.15
CA SER A 75 -20.53 15.49 -22.56
C SER A 75 -21.50 16.66 -22.73
N LYS A 76 -21.20 17.57 -23.65
CA LYS A 76 -22.16 18.60 -24.11
C LYS A 76 -23.00 18.12 -25.30
N GLU A 77 -22.67 16.95 -25.84
CA GLU A 77 -23.32 16.36 -27.01
C GLU A 77 -24.38 15.31 -26.63
N THR A 78 -25.07 14.75 -27.62
CA THR A 78 -26.04 13.67 -27.43
C THR A 78 -25.45 12.51 -26.61
N PRO A 79 -26.21 11.91 -25.68
CA PRO A 79 -25.76 10.77 -24.89
C PRO A 79 -25.32 9.65 -25.83
N ARG A 80 -24.05 9.25 -25.73
CA ARG A 80 -23.46 8.19 -26.55
C ARG A 80 -22.74 7.20 -25.64
N PRO A 81 -22.79 5.89 -25.96
CA PRO A 81 -21.99 4.90 -25.25
C PRO A 81 -20.50 5.29 -25.30
N ARG A 82 -19.84 5.25 -24.15
CA ARG A 82 -18.40 5.56 -23.97
C ARG A 82 -17.79 4.51 -23.07
N VAL A 83 -16.53 4.19 -23.33
CA VAL A 83 -15.73 3.34 -22.44
C VAL A 83 -14.96 4.26 -21.50
N TYR A 84 -15.00 3.99 -20.21
CA TYR A 84 -14.27 4.77 -19.20
C TYR A 84 -12.99 4.03 -18.76
N PRO A 85 -11.87 4.74 -18.56
CA PRO A 85 -10.62 4.12 -18.14
C PRO A 85 -10.72 3.65 -16.68
N ARG A 86 -10.25 2.43 -16.38
CA ARG A 86 -10.43 1.80 -15.07
C ARG A 86 -9.33 2.19 -14.10
N LEU A 87 -9.70 2.36 -12.84
CA LEU A 87 -8.75 2.60 -11.77
C LEU A 87 -8.11 1.26 -11.34
N PRO A 88 -6.77 1.11 -11.41
CA PRO A 88 -6.07 -0.03 -10.82
C PRO A 88 -6.19 -0.05 -9.29
N VAL A 89 -6.14 -1.26 -8.72
CA VAL A 89 -6.06 -1.50 -7.26
C VAL A 89 -5.00 -2.56 -6.92
N SER A 90 -4.09 -2.80 -7.84
CA SER A 90 -3.11 -3.88 -7.78
C SER A 90 -2.07 -3.71 -6.66
N ALA A 91 -1.54 -2.50 -6.50
CA ALA A 91 -0.59 -2.15 -5.44
C ALA A 91 -1.30 -2.14 -4.10
N THR A 92 -2.53 -1.63 -4.06
CA THR A 92 -3.40 -1.68 -2.87
C THR A 92 -3.64 -3.12 -2.43
N ASP A 93 -4.02 -4.01 -3.34
CA ASP A 93 -4.24 -5.43 -3.06
C ASP A 93 -2.95 -6.13 -2.62
N ALA A 94 -1.82 -5.84 -3.26
CA ALA A 94 -0.53 -6.38 -2.87
C ALA A 94 -0.13 -5.93 -1.46
N ALA A 95 -0.31 -4.64 -1.13
CA ALA A 95 0.01 -4.09 0.19
C ALA A 95 -0.85 -4.74 1.30
N LEU A 96 -2.14 -4.94 1.05
CA LEU A 96 -3.07 -5.62 1.96
C LEU A 96 -2.74 -7.11 2.11
N ALA A 97 -2.48 -7.83 1.01
CA ALA A 97 -2.22 -9.26 1.01
C ALA A 97 -0.87 -9.64 1.63
N LEU A 98 0.17 -8.84 1.39
CA LEU A 98 1.52 -9.10 1.90
C LEU A 98 1.68 -8.72 3.38
N GLY A 99 0.72 -8.00 3.96
CA GLY A 99 0.82 -7.49 5.33
C GLY A 99 2.03 -6.58 5.52
N ALA A 100 2.52 -5.95 4.45
CA ALA A 100 3.70 -5.07 4.50
C ALA A 100 3.48 -3.84 5.40
N LEU A 101 2.21 -3.53 5.68
CA LEU A 101 1.74 -2.46 6.55
C LEU A 101 1.10 -3.00 7.84
N ALA A 102 1.33 -4.27 8.22
CA ALA A 102 0.76 -4.87 9.43
C ALA A 102 1.57 -4.58 10.71
N GLU A 103 2.53 -3.65 10.65
CA GLU A 103 3.28 -3.24 11.84
C GLU A 103 2.40 -2.37 12.76
N ARG A 104 2.71 -2.36 14.06
CA ARG A 104 1.96 -1.56 15.05
C ARG A 104 1.96 -0.08 14.67
N GLY A 105 0.79 0.49 14.42
CA GLY A 105 0.59 1.91 14.16
C GLY A 105 -0.08 2.24 12.82
N ASP A 106 -0.25 1.26 11.93
CA ASP A 106 -0.80 1.47 10.58
C ASP A 106 -2.27 1.01 10.43
N ASP A 107 -2.97 0.72 11.53
CA ASP A 107 -4.36 0.21 11.50
C ASP A 107 -5.31 1.16 10.75
N GLU A 108 -5.11 2.47 10.92
CA GLU A 108 -5.89 3.49 10.24
C GLU A 108 -5.57 3.56 8.74
N LEU A 109 -4.30 3.37 8.35
CA LEU A 109 -3.91 3.26 6.94
C LEU A 109 -4.57 2.04 6.30
N LEU A 110 -4.46 0.88 6.95
CA LEU A 110 -5.08 -0.37 6.46
C LEU A 110 -6.59 -0.20 6.28
N ARG A 111 -7.28 0.41 7.26
CA ARG A 111 -8.71 0.70 7.16
C ARG A 111 -9.03 1.59 5.96
N ARG A 112 -8.25 2.65 5.72
CA ARG A 112 -8.43 3.53 4.56
C ARG A 112 -8.16 2.82 3.24
N LEU A 113 -7.17 1.93 3.18
CA LEU A 113 -6.86 1.15 1.99
C LEU A 113 -7.94 0.12 1.67
N HIS A 114 -8.52 -0.52 2.68
CA HIS A 114 -9.69 -1.38 2.48
C HIS A 114 -10.88 -0.59 1.91
N ASN A 115 -11.19 0.56 2.52
CA ASN A 115 -12.27 1.42 2.02
C ASN A 115 -12.00 1.90 0.59
N TRP A 116 -10.77 2.34 0.29
CA TRP A 116 -10.37 2.76 -1.06
C TRP A 116 -10.56 1.64 -2.08
N ARG A 117 -10.08 0.44 -1.77
CA ARG A 117 -10.25 -0.75 -2.62
C ARG A 117 -11.73 -1.02 -2.90
N ASP A 118 -12.57 -0.99 -1.88
CA ASP A 118 -14.00 -1.28 -2.03
C ASP A 118 -14.71 -0.21 -2.88
N GLU A 119 -14.40 1.06 -2.67
CA GLU A 119 -14.96 2.16 -3.47
C GLU A 119 -14.52 2.11 -4.93
N VAL A 120 -13.24 1.82 -5.20
CA VAL A 120 -12.73 1.66 -6.58
C VAL A 120 -13.39 0.47 -7.26
N ASN A 121 -13.52 -0.67 -6.59
CA ASN A 121 -14.17 -1.85 -7.16
C ASN A 121 -15.65 -1.58 -7.45
N GLY A 122 -16.36 -0.90 -6.54
CA GLY A 122 -17.74 -0.47 -6.76
C GLY A 122 -17.87 0.52 -7.91
N PHE A 123 -16.95 1.49 -8.02
CA PHE A 123 -16.89 2.45 -9.11
C PHE A 123 -16.67 1.77 -10.45
N ASN A 124 -15.63 0.95 -10.57
CA ASN A 124 -15.33 0.16 -11.76
C ASN A 124 -16.53 -0.73 -12.14
N ARG A 125 -17.17 -1.42 -11.18
CA ARG A 125 -18.33 -2.26 -11.49
C ARG A 125 -19.50 -1.45 -12.08
N ARG A 126 -19.77 -0.25 -11.55
CA ARG A 126 -20.81 0.64 -12.09
C ARG A 126 -20.51 1.11 -13.52
N LEU A 127 -19.24 1.44 -13.81
CA LEU A 127 -18.81 1.78 -15.16
C LEU A 127 -19.01 0.60 -16.12
N GLU A 128 -18.64 -0.61 -15.71
CA GLU A 128 -18.80 -1.84 -16.52
C GLU A 128 -20.26 -2.13 -16.86
N LEU A 129 -21.15 -2.07 -15.86
CA LEU A 129 -22.58 -2.28 -16.08
C LEU A 129 -23.16 -1.22 -17.03
N THR A 130 -22.75 0.04 -16.88
CA THR A 130 -23.26 1.12 -17.73
C THR A 130 -22.74 1.00 -19.16
N GLU A 131 -21.46 0.69 -19.34
CA GLU A 131 -20.88 0.41 -20.65
C GLU A 131 -21.63 -0.73 -21.33
N PHE A 132 -21.81 -1.85 -20.64
CA PHE A 132 -22.54 -3.00 -21.15
C PHE A 132 -23.98 -2.64 -21.56
N LEU A 133 -24.72 -1.94 -20.70
CA LEU A 133 -26.08 -1.51 -20.99
C LEU A 133 -26.13 -0.51 -22.15
N GLY A 134 -25.20 0.45 -22.20
CA GLY A 134 -25.12 1.45 -23.26
C GLY A 134 -24.84 0.83 -24.63
N PHE A 135 -23.94 -0.17 -24.70
CA PHE A 135 -23.63 -0.87 -25.95
C PHE A 135 -24.67 -1.93 -26.33
N SER A 136 -25.32 -2.58 -25.36
CA SER A 136 -26.29 -3.65 -25.64
C SER A 136 -27.71 -3.13 -25.92
N SER A 137 -28.19 -2.16 -25.14
CA SER A 137 -29.57 -1.64 -25.28
C SER A 137 -29.65 -0.46 -26.25
N GLY A 138 -28.57 0.31 -26.37
CA GLY A 138 -28.55 1.56 -27.13
C GLY A 138 -29.50 2.63 -26.60
N ASN A 139 -30.09 2.46 -25.39
CA ASN A 139 -31.08 3.38 -24.85
C ASN A 139 -30.44 4.70 -24.40
N PRO A 140 -30.67 5.84 -25.09
CA PRO A 140 -30.00 7.09 -24.78
C PRO A 140 -30.42 7.69 -23.43
N THR A 141 -31.60 7.32 -22.89
CA THR A 141 -32.07 7.86 -21.61
C THR A 141 -31.31 7.28 -20.43
N GLU A 142 -31.00 5.98 -20.45
CA GLU A 142 -30.20 5.31 -19.41
C GLU A 142 -28.78 5.84 -19.36
N ILE A 143 -28.19 6.10 -20.54
CA ILE A 143 -26.86 6.71 -20.67
C ILE A 143 -26.88 8.12 -20.07
N ALA A 144 -27.89 8.93 -20.38
CA ALA A 144 -28.03 10.28 -19.84
C ALA A 144 -28.28 10.29 -18.32
N ASP A 145 -29.04 9.32 -17.80
CA ASP A 145 -29.28 9.15 -16.37
C ASP A 145 -27.99 8.82 -15.63
N PHE A 146 -27.17 7.92 -16.19
CA PHE A 146 -25.86 7.60 -15.63
C PHE A 146 -24.89 8.78 -15.69
N GLU A 147 -24.74 9.45 -16.84
CA GLU A 147 -23.87 10.64 -16.95
C GLU A 147 -24.27 11.71 -15.91
N ARG A 148 -25.58 11.91 -15.68
CA ARG A 148 -26.07 12.79 -14.61
C ARG A 148 -25.70 12.29 -13.22
N ALA A 149 -25.80 10.99 -12.95
CA ALA A 149 -25.42 10.41 -11.66
C ALA A 149 -23.90 10.48 -11.41
N LEU A 150 -23.09 10.35 -12.47
CA LEU A 150 -21.63 10.43 -12.42
C LEU A 150 -21.16 11.85 -12.08
N HIS A 151 -21.76 12.87 -12.71
CA HIS A 151 -21.33 14.28 -12.62
C HIS A 151 -22.09 15.14 -11.61
N ARG A 152 -23.11 14.60 -10.92
CA ARG A 152 -23.81 15.34 -9.84
C ARG A 152 -22.79 15.83 -8.79
N GLY A 153 -23.12 16.92 -8.09
CA GLY A 153 -22.25 17.49 -7.03
C GLY A 153 -21.81 16.49 -5.96
N ASP A 154 -22.64 15.49 -5.66
CA ASP A 154 -22.32 14.32 -4.82
C ASP A 154 -22.33 13.00 -5.61
N GLY A 155 -22.01 13.08 -6.90
CA GLY A 155 -21.98 11.93 -7.81
C GLY A 155 -20.78 11.02 -7.55
N TYR A 156 -20.79 9.85 -8.21
CA TYR A 156 -19.74 8.84 -8.02
C TYR A 156 -18.34 9.37 -8.32
N LEU A 157 -18.19 10.27 -9.31
CA LEU A 157 -16.90 10.86 -9.66
C LEU A 157 -16.40 11.84 -8.59
N HIS A 158 -17.31 12.58 -7.95
CA HIS A 158 -16.95 13.48 -6.86
C HIS A 158 -16.53 12.69 -5.62
N GLN A 159 -17.28 11.63 -5.29
CA GLN A 159 -17.00 10.72 -4.19
C GLN A 159 -15.60 10.09 -4.34
N ILE A 160 -15.31 9.43 -5.46
CA ILE A 160 -14.01 8.75 -5.64
C ILE A 160 -12.82 9.73 -5.62
N ARG A 161 -13.00 10.95 -6.17
CA ARG A 161 -11.98 12.01 -6.10
C ARG A 161 -11.80 12.55 -4.68
N ARG A 162 -12.84 12.57 -3.86
CA ARG A 162 -12.72 12.94 -2.45
C ARG A 162 -11.97 11.85 -1.69
N ASP A 163 -12.36 10.59 -1.86
CA ASP A 163 -11.75 9.47 -1.14
C ASP A 163 -10.25 9.32 -1.50
N LEU A 164 -9.89 9.52 -2.77
CA LEU A 164 -8.49 9.60 -3.20
C LEU A 164 -7.72 10.73 -2.53
N ARG A 165 -8.31 11.94 -2.44
CA ARG A 165 -7.69 13.08 -1.78
C ARG A 165 -7.51 12.84 -0.28
N GLU A 166 -8.52 12.30 0.40
CA GLU A 166 -8.44 11.98 1.83
C GLU A 166 -7.36 10.94 2.12
N LEU A 167 -7.18 9.95 1.25
CA LEU A 167 -6.10 8.98 1.36
C LEU A 167 -4.74 9.63 1.10
N TRP A 168 -4.63 10.49 0.09
CA TRP A 168 -3.40 11.22 -0.23
C TRP A 168 -2.97 12.15 0.91
N ASP A 169 -3.90 12.93 1.46
CA ASP A 169 -3.65 13.85 2.58
C ASP A 169 -3.17 13.07 3.82
N TYR A 170 -3.80 11.92 4.09
CA TYR A 170 -3.37 11.04 5.17
C TYR A 170 -1.93 10.54 4.95
N LEU A 171 -1.59 10.12 3.74
CA LEU A 171 -0.24 9.66 3.41
C LEU A 171 0.80 10.78 3.51
N ALA A 172 0.48 11.97 3.03
CA ALA A 172 1.36 13.14 3.08
C ALA A 172 1.70 13.53 4.53
N VAL A 173 0.70 13.55 5.42
CA VAL A 173 0.88 13.91 6.83
C VAL A 173 1.66 12.85 7.61
N ASN A 174 1.38 11.57 7.39
CA ASN A 174 1.88 10.50 8.25
C ASN A 174 3.17 9.84 7.74
N TYR A 175 3.48 9.92 6.44
CA TYR A 175 4.58 9.17 5.84
C TYR A 175 5.59 10.03 5.07
N GLN A 176 5.53 11.37 5.21
CA GLN A 176 6.43 12.32 4.54
C GLN A 176 6.63 11.96 3.07
N VAL A 177 5.52 11.78 2.35
CA VAL A 177 5.55 11.59 0.89
C VAL A 177 5.96 12.92 0.29
N THR A 178 7.27 13.20 0.29
CA THR A 178 7.84 14.39 -0.33
C THR A 178 7.49 14.33 -1.80
N SER A 179 6.83 15.38 -2.27
CA SER A 179 6.55 15.68 -3.66
C SER A 179 7.84 15.98 -4.45
N GLU A 180 8.83 15.09 -4.40
CA GLU A 180 9.96 15.08 -5.32
C GLU A 180 9.47 14.54 -6.67
N ASN A 181 8.79 15.39 -7.45
CA ASN A 181 8.77 15.36 -8.93
C ASN A 181 7.94 16.51 -9.52
N GLN A 182 8.05 17.72 -8.95
CA GLN A 182 7.60 18.95 -9.62
C GLN A 182 8.72 19.67 -10.40
N VAL A 183 9.90 19.07 -10.56
CA VAL A 183 11.07 19.73 -11.20
C VAL A 183 11.57 18.93 -12.41
N THR A 184 10.75 18.74 -13.45
CA THR A 184 11.24 18.36 -14.81
C THR A 184 10.24 18.71 -15.93
N SER A 185 9.36 19.69 -15.72
CA SER A 185 8.45 20.15 -16.79
C SER A 185 8.52 21.65 -17.03
N GLU A 186 9.70 22.24 -16.87
CA GLU A 186 10.08 23.50 -17.50
C GLU A 186 11.52 23.34 -18.03
N SER A 187 11.65 22.92 -19.28
CA SER A 187 12.81 23.14 -20.15
C SER A 187 12.37 22.92 -21.60
#